data_AF-A0A529SUN0-F1
#
_entry.id   AF-A0A529SUN0-F1
#
_cell.length_a   1.000
_cell.length_b   1.000
_cell.length_c   1.000
_cell.angle_alpha   90.00
_cell.angle_beta   90.00
_cell.angle_gamma   90.00
#
_symmetry.space_group_name_H-M   'P 1'
#
loop_
_entity.id
_entity.type
_entity.pdbx_description
1 polymer ?
#
loop_
_entity_poly.entity_id
_entity_poly.type
_entity_poly.pdbx_seq_one_letter_code
_entity_poly.pdbx_strand_id
1 'polypeptide(L)'
;VGKTADTAMQVFEAVKQLEAAGAIGAEIEVVPVEVARAISERTSLIMLSMGAGTGCDAQYLFAEDILGANRGHMPRHSKVYRNFAAEYDRLQQERIAAFSEYVADVNSGAYPEDRHIVHMDPGELTLFMKKVDAKP
;
A
#
# COMPACT_ATOMS: atom_id res chain seq x y z
N VAL A 1 -20.11 -15.61 8.95
CA VAL A 1 -21.33 -14.86 8.59
C VAL A 1 -22.17 -15.73 7.65
N GLY A 2 -23.50 -15.66 7.71
CA GLY A 2 -24.39 -16.31 6.73
C GLY A 2 -24.44 -17.85 6.69
N LYS A 3 -23.98 -18.55 7.74
CA LYS A 3 -23.89 -20.03 7.74
C LYS A 3 -25.19 -20.74 8.14
N THR A 4 -26.13 -20.01 8.73
CA THR A 4 -27.47 -20.49 9.11
C THR A 4 -28.51 -19.66 8.38
N ALA A 5 -29.75 -20.14 8.27
CA ALA A 5 -30.83 -19.37 7.64
C ALA A 5 -31.00 -17.99 8.29
N ASP A 6 -31.02 -17.93 9.63
CA ASP A 6 -31.15 -16.66 10.36
C ASP A 6 -30.00 -15.70 10.07
N THR A 7 -28.76 -16.18 10.09
CA THR A 7 -27.59 -15.33 9.83
C THR A 7 -27.47 -14.96 8.35
N ALA A 8 -27.99 -15.77 7.42
CA ALA A 8 -28.07 -15.43 6.01
C ALA A 8 -29.13 -14.34 5.76
N MET A 9 -30.27 -14.43 6.45
CA MET A 9 -31.32 -13.41 6.37
C MET A 9 -30.83 -12.06 6.91
N GLN A 10 -30.03 -12.06 7.97
CA GLN A 10 -29.37 -10.84 8.46
C GLN A 10 -28.48 -10.18 7.40
N VAL A 11 -27.72 -10.96 6.62
CA VAL A 11 -26.89 -10.42 5.52
C VAL A 11 -27.77 -9.86 4.42
N PHE A 12 -28.82 -10.58 4.02
CA PHE A 12 -29.75 -10.11 3.00
C PHE A 12 -30.41 -8.78 3.40
N GLU A 13 -30.93 -8.68 4.63
CA GLU A 13 -31.51 -7.43 5.13
C GLU A 13 -30.50 -6.29 5.19
N ALA A 14 -29.24 -6.54 5.57
CA ALA A 14 -28.20 -5.53 5.51
C ALA A 14 -27.96 -5.01 4.08
N VAL A 15 -27.95 -5.90 3.08
CA VAL A 15 -27.84 -5.50 1.66
C VAL A 15 -29.07 -4.69 1.23
N LYS A 16 -30.28 -5.08 1.64
CA LYS A 16 -31.50 -4.31 1.34
C LYS A 16 -31.50 -2.93 2.00
N GLN A 17 -30.92 -2.79 3.19
CA GLN A 17 -30.75 -1.50 3.85
C GLN A 17 -29.77 -0.60 3.11
N LEU A 18 -28.65 -1.14 2.63
CA LEU A 18 -27.70 -0.40 1.78
C LEU A 18 -28.37 0.05 0.47
N GLU A 19 -29.13 -0.84 -0.16
CA GLU A 19 -29.89 -0.52 -1.38
C GLU A 19 -30.92 0.59 -1.14
N ALA A 20 -31.71 0.50 -0.06
CA ALA A 20 -32.68 1.53 0.31
C ALA A 20 -32.02 2.88 0.66
N ALA A 21 -30.78 2.86 1.16
CA ALA A 21 -30.00 4.06 1.43
C ALA A 21 -29.41 4.70 0.16
N GLY A 22 -29.58 4.07 -1.02
CA GLY A 22 -29.09 4.57 -2.29
C GLY A 22 -27.63 4.21 -2.58
N ALA A 23 -27.10 3.17 -1.93
CA ALA A 23 -25.80 2.61 -2.33
C ALA A 23 -25.85 2.17 -3.80
N ILE A 24 -24.68 2.18 -4.46
CA ILE A 24 -24.53 1.70 -5.84
C ILE A 24 -23.86 0.31 -5.91
N GLY A 25 -23.26 -0.12 -4.81
CA GLY A 25 -22.60 -1.40 -4.68
C GLY A 25 -22.33 -1.74 -3.21
N ALA A 26 -22.08 -3.01 -2.96
CA ALA A 26 -21.75 -3.52 -1.64
C ALA A 26 -20.75 -4.66 -1.73
N GLU A 27 -19.86 -4.69 -0.74
CA GLU A 27 -18.94 -5.79 -0.54
C GLU A 27 -19.61 -6.92 0.24
N ILE A 28 -19.32 -8.16 -0.14
CA ILE A 28 -19.73 -9.36 0.59
C ILE A 28 -18.53 -10.28 0.84
N GLU A 29 -18.15 -10.36 2.12
CA GLU A 29 -16.93 -11.03 2.56
C GLU A 29 -17.22 -12.33 3.32
N VAL A 30 -16.61 -13.44 2.88
CA VAL A 30 -16.59 -14.73 3.60
C VAL A 30 -18.00 -15.22 4.00
N VAL A 31 -18.95 -15.02 3.08
CA VAL A 31 -20.32 -15.55 3.12
C VAL A 31 -20.39 -16.83 2.28
N PRO A 32 -21.19 -17.87 2.65
CA PRO A 32 -21.38 -19.05 1.81
C PRO A 32 -21.79 -18.68 0.38
N VAL A 33 -21.22 -19.40 -0.59
CA VAL A 33 -21.33 -19.06 -2.01
C VAL A 33 -22.78 -19.07 -2.51
N GLU A 34 -23.60 -19.98 -1.99
CA GLU A 34 -25.02 -20.08 -2.31
C GLU A 34 -25.79 -18.85 -1.82
N VAL A 35 -25.46 -18.36 -0.63
CA VAL A 35 -26.08 -17.17 -0.04
C VAL A 35 -25.64 -15.91 -0.80
N ALA A 36 -24.35 -15.74 -1.05
CA ALA A 36 -23.83 -14.57 -1.76
C ALA A 36 -24.41 -14.47 -3.18
N ARG A 37 -24.48 -15.59 -3.90
CA ARG A 37 -25.14 -15.66 -5.21
C ARG A 37 -26.62 -15.29 -5.13
N ALA A 38 -27.35 -15.87 -4.18
CA ALA A 38 -28.78 -15.60 -4.06
C ALA A 38 -29.08 -14.12 -3.77
N ILE A 39 -28.23 -13.47 -2.96
CA ILE A 39 -28.32 -12.03 -2.67
C ILE A 39 -28.02 -11.22 -3.93
N SER A 40 -26.91 -11.52 -4.62
CA SER A 40 -26.50 -10.80 -5.84
C SER A 40 -27.58 -10.82 -6.92
N GLU A 41 -28.25 -11.96 -7.11
CA GLU A 41 -29.35 -12.11 -8.07
C GLU A 41 -30.63 -11.31 -7.69
N ARG A 42 -30.72 -10.77 -6.47
CA ARG A 42 -31.94 -10.16 -5.89
C ARG A 42 -31.79 -8.71 -5.44
N THR A 43 -30.62 -8.12 -5.65
CA THR A 43 -30.36 -6.70 -5.39
C THR A 43 -30.02 -5.98 -6.68
N SER A 44 -30.29 -4.68 -6.73
CA SER A 44 -29.81 -3.80 -7.80
C SER A 44 -28.38 -3.29 -7.56
N LEU A 45 -27.78 -3.59 -6.41
CA LEU A 45 -26.40 -3.21 -6.08
C LEU A 45 -25.40 -4.05 -6.89
N ILE A 46 -24.28 -3.42 -7.27
CA ILE A 46 -23.10 -4.15 -7.75
C ILE A 46 -22.46 -4.85 -6.56
N MET A 47 -22.46 -6.18 -6.56
CA MET A 47 -21.91 -6.97 -5.47
C MET A 47 -20.44 -7.33 -5.73
N LEU A 48 -19.55 -6.94 -4.80
CA LEU A 48 -18.13 -7.26 -4.83
C LEU A 48 -17.85 -8.41 -3.85
N SER A 49 -17.47 -9.58 -4.37
CA SER A 49 -17.14 -10.73 -3.52
C SER A 49 -15.66 -10.75 -3.14
N MET A 50 -15.40 -11.00 -1.84
CA MET A 50 -14.11 -11.46 -1.34
C MET A 50 -14.30 -12.72 -0.50
N GLY A 51 -13.81 -13.85 -1.02
CA GLY A 51 -13.99 -15.14 -0.35
C GLY A 51 -15.45 -15.62 -0.28
N ALA A 52 -16.36 -15.05 -1.07
CA ALA A 52 -17.77 -15.43 -1.16
C ALA A 52 -18.12 -16.15 -2.48
N GLY A 53 -17.11 -16.52 -3.28
CA GLY A 53 -17.25 -17.27 -4.53
C GLY A 53 -17.60 -16.39 -5.74
N THR A 54 -17.80 -17.01 -6.90
CA THR A 54 -17.96 -16.30 -8.20
C THR A 54 -19.40 -15.89 -8.52
N GLY A 55 -20.30 -15.94 -7.53
CA GLY A 55 -21.73 -15.67 -7.72
C GLY A 55 -22.12 -14.20 -7.66
N CYS A 56 -21.16 -13.30 -7.45
CA CYS A 56 -21.34 -11.85 -7.44
C CYS A 56 -20.76 -11.19 -8.70
N ASP A 57 -21.08 -9.92 -8.91
CA ASP A 57 -20.74 -9.17 -10.12
C ASP A 57 -19.24 -8.93 -10.31
N ALA A 58 -18.50 -8.80 -9.20
CA ALA A 58 -17.06 -8.58 -9.21
C ALA A 58 -16.35 -9.41 -8.14
N GLN A 59 -15.04 -9.60 -8.34
CA GLN A 59 -14.14 -10.14 -7.34
C GLN A 59 -13.11 -9.08 -6.96
N TYR A 60 -12.77 -9.01 -5.68
CA TYR A 60 -11.65 -8.19 -5.23
C TYR A 60 -10.86 -8.91 -4.12
N LEU A 61 -9.62 -8.46 -3.93
CA LEU A 61 -8.69 -8.86 -2.88
C LEU A 61 -7.79 -7.65 -2.58
N PHE A 62 -7.21 -7.59 -1.38
CA PHE A 62 -6.22 -6.57 -1.05
C PHE A 62 -4.95 -6.74 -1.89
N ALA A 63 -4.39 -5.63 -2.37
CA ALA A 63 -3.15 -5.65 -3.14
C ALA A 63 -2.00 -6.24 -2.32
N GLU A 64 -1.96 -5.96 -1.01
CA GLU A 64 -0.97 -6.47 -0.08
C GLU A 64 -0.99 -8.00 0.00
N ASP A 65 -2.17 -8.60 -0.07
CA ASP A 65 -2.32 -10.05 -0.08
C ASP A 65 -1.89 -10.65 -1.43
N ILE A 66 -2.32 -10.03 -2.54
CA ILE A 66 -1.93 -10.44 -3.89
C ILE A 66 -0.42 -10.38 -4.07
N LEU A 67 0.20 -9.30 -3.60
CA LEU A 67 1.63 -9.05 -3.75
C LEU A 67 2.47 -9.78 -2.71
N GLY A 68 1.85 -10.38 -1.69
CA GLY A 68 2.56 -11.00 -0.57
C GLY A 68 3.44 -10.00 0.17
N ALA A 69 2.91 -8.80 0.40
CA ALA A 69 3.57 -7.73 1.14
C ALA A 69 3.41 -7.89 2.67
N ASN A 70 2.33 -8.57 3.09
CA ASN A 70 2.04 -8.86 4.49
C ASN A 70 2.99 -9.94 5.05
N ARG A 71 3.27 -9.85 6.36
CA ARG A 71 4.03 -10.89 7.10
C ARG A 71 3.10 -11.69 8.00
N GLY A 72 3.41 -12.97 8.15
CA GLY A 72 2.69 -13.84 9.08
C GLY A 72 1.46 -14.48 8.44
N HIS A 73 0.31 -14.35 9.09
CA HIS A 73 -0.90 -15.05 8.68
C HIS A 73 -1.55 -14.41 7.45
N MET A 74 -1.68 -15.18 6.38
CA MET A 74 -2.45 -14.81 5.20
C MET A 74 -3.90 -15.27 5.35
N PRO A 75 -4.91 -14.41 5.09
CA PRO A 75 -6.31 -14.82 5.12
C PRO A 75 -6.56 -15.97 4.15
N ARG A 76 -7.33 -16.98 4.59
CA ARG A 76 -7.59 -18.19 3.79
C ARG A 76 -8.25 -17.94 2.43
N HIS A 77 -8.97 -16.82 2.29
CA HIS A 77 -9.69 -16.45 1.07
C HIS A 77 -8.81 -15.65 0.10
N SER A 78 -7.63 -15.23 0.55
CA SER A 78 -6.66 -14.53 -0.28
C SER A 78 -5.84 -15.51 -1.12
N LYS A 79 -5.21 -14.99 -2.18
CA LYS A 79 -4.23 -15.73 -2.96
C LYS A 79 -3.02 -14.85 -3.18
N VAL A 80 -1.86 -15.36 -2.78
CA VAL A 80 -0.57 -14.70 -2.93
C VAL A 80 0.02 -15.05 -4.29
N TYR A 81 0.45 -14.04 -5.04
CA TYR A 81 1.03 -14.18 -6.37
C TYR A 81 2.51 -13.79 -6.42
N ARG A 82 2.98 -12.96 -5.47
CA ARG A 82 4.37 -12.51 -5.36
C ARG A 82 4.80 -12.50 -3.90
N ASN A 83 6.09 -12.23 -3.65
CA ASN A 83 6.65 -12.10 -2.32
C ASN A 83 7.30 -10.72 -2.17
N PHE A 84 6.48 -9.69 -2.08
CA PHE A 84 6.95 -8.31 -1.91
C PHE A 84 7.57 -8.11 -0.53
N ALA A 85 7.20 -8.89 0.49
CA ALA A 85 7.85 -8.84 1.79
C ALA A 85 9.37 -9.10 1.69
N ALA A 86 9.77 -10.11 0.91
CA ALA A 86 11.19 -10.39 0.67
C ALA A 86 11.89 -9.29 -0.14
N GLU A 87 11.21 -8.70 -1.13
CA GLU A 87 11.78 -7.57 -1.88
C GLU A 87 11.94 -6.32 -0.99
N TYR A 88 10.99 -6.06 -0.10
CA TYR A 88 11.11 -4.97 0.86
C TYR A 88 12.23 -5.22 1.87
N ASP A 89 12.44 -6.47 2.30
CA ASP A 89 13.61 -6.84 3.12
C ASP A 89 14.91 -6.56 2.37
N ARG A 90 15.03 -7.05 1.14
CA ARG A 90 16.21 -6.82 0.30
C ARG A 90 16.47 -5.32 0.14
N LEU A 91 15.46 -4.54 -0.26
CA LEU A 91 15.59 -3.09 -0.43
C LEU A 91 15.89 -2.37 0.89
N GLN A 92 15.42 -2.89 2.04
CA GLN A 92 15.76 -2.32 3.34
C GLN A 92 17.23 -2.54 3.68
N GLN A 93 17.79 -3.70 3.35
CA GLN A 93 19.23 -3.95 3.50
C GLN A 93 20.04 -3.01 2.61
N GLU A 94 19.65 -2.84 1.34
CA GLU A 94 20.30 -1.88 0.42
C GLU A 94 20.26 -0.44 0.96
N ARG A 95 19.12 -0.02 1.53
CA ARG A 95 19.03 1.31 2.18
C ARG A 95 20.02 1.45 3.33
N ILE A 96 20.10 0.45 4.21
CA ILE A 96 21.02 0.47 5.36
C ILE A 96 22.47 0.51 4.87
N ALA A 97 22.81 -0.31 3.87
CA ALA A 97 24.15 -0.35 3.29
C ALA A 97 24.54 1.01 2.69
N ALA A 98 23.71 1.57 1.81
CA ALA A 98 23.99 2.85 1.16
C ALA A 98 24.17 4.00 2.17
N PHE A 99 23.34 4.08 3.22
CA PHE A 99 23.51 5.11 4.25
C PHE A 99 24.76 4.87 5.11
N SER A 100 25.14 3.61 5.34
CA SER A 100 26.37 3.28 6.07
C SER A 100 27.62 3.63 5.27
N GLU A 101 27.63 3.36 3.96
CA GLU A 101 28.67 3.76 3.03
C GLU A 101 28.80 5.29 2.98
N TYR A 102 27.68 6.01 2.85
CA TYR A 102 27.68 7.47 2.90
C TYR A 102 28.26 8.03 4.21
N VAL A 103 27.89 7.45 5.35
CA VAL A 103 28.47 7.84 6.65
C VAL A 103 29.98 7.59 6.68
N ALA A 104 30.45 6.47 6.12
CA ALA A 104 31.88 6.18 6.03
C ALA A 104 32.61 7.19 5.13
N ASP A 105 32.01 7.57 4.00
CA ASP A 105 32.58 8.58 3.10
C ASP A 105 32.67 9.96 3.76
N VAL A 106 31.62 10.38 4.49
CA VAL A 106 31.63 11.65 5.24
C VAL A 106 32.69 11.64 6.34
N ASN A 107 32.79 10.55 7.10
CA ASN A 107 33.75 10.44 8.20
C ASN A 107 35.20 10.38 7.73
N SER A 108 35.45 9.77 6.56
CA SER A 108 36.78 9.69 5.95
C SER A 108 37.15 10.92 5.14
N GLY A 109 36.17 11.78 4.82
CA GLY A 109 36.34 12.91 3.90
C GLY A 109 36.35 12.50 2.42
N ALA A 110 36.01 11.25 2.09
CA ALA A 110 35.85 10.80 0.70
C ALA A 110 34.63 11.45 0.02
N TYR A 111 33.60 11.79 0.80
CA TYR A 111 32.49 12.64 0.34
C TYR A 111 32.44 13.95 1.15
N PRO A 112 32.24 15.10 0.48
CA PRO A 112 32.12 15.27 -0.97
C PRO A 112 33.46 15.16 -1.70
N GLU A 113 33.47 14.48 -2.85
CA GLU A 113 34.51 14.64 -3.87
C GLU A 113 34.46 16.04 -4.52
N ASP A 114 35.56 16.51 -5.11
CA ASP A 114 35.66 17.82 -5.80
C ASP A 114 34.52 18.09 -6.80
N ARG A 115 34.06 17.06 -7.54
CA ARG A 115 32.96 17.20 -8.51
C ARG A 115 31.61 17.58 -7.87
N HIS A 116 31.46 17.33 -6.57
CA HIS A 116 30.27 17.71 -5.80
C HIS A 116 30.43 19.09 -5.14
N ILE A 117 31.64 19.65 -5.15
CA ILE A 117 31.95 20.95 -4.54
C ILE A 117 31.78 22.04 -5.59
N VAL A 118 31.01 23.06 -5.24
CA VAL A 118 30.88 24.26 -6.06
C VAL A 118 31.91 25.28 -5.58
N HIS A 119 32.84 25.64 -6.45
CA HIS A 119 33.84 26.66 -6.17
C HIS A 119 33.39 28.03 -6.69
N MET A 120 33.67 29.08 -5.91
CA MET A 120 33.52 30.46 -6.36
C MET A 120 34.75 30.88 -7.16
N ASP A 121 34.55 31.71 -8.19
CA ASP A 121 35.66 32.37 -8.87
C ASP A 121 36.55 33.12 -7.85
N PRO A 122 37.88 32.97 -7.88
CA PRO A 122 38.76 33.59 -6.89
C PRO A 122 38.66 35.12 -6.80
N GLY A 123 38.37 35.79 -7.93
CA GLY A 123 38.17 37.24 -7.98
C GLY A 123 36.89 37.66 -7.25
N GLU A 124 35.78 36.97 -7.53
CA GLU A 124 34.50 37.20 -6.84
C GLU A 124 34.59 36.89 -5.34
N LEU A 125 35.32 35.83 -4.95
CA LEU A 125 35.56 35.50 -3.55
C LEU A 125 36.30 36.63 -2.81
N THR A 126 37.31 37.21 -3.46
CA THR A 126 38.06 38.34 -2.90
C THR A 126 37.16 39.57 -2.70
N LEU A 127 36.29 39.86 -3.67
CA LEU A 127 35.31 40.96 -3.56
C LEU A 127 34.28 40.70 -2.45
N PHE A 128 33.79 39.46 -2.33
CA PHE A 128 32.89 39.06 -1.27
C PHE A 128 33.51 39.28 0.12
N MET A 129 34.75 38.82 0.35
CA MET A 129 35.43 38.98 1.63
C MET A 129 35.61 40.46 2.01
N LYS A 130 36.02 41.31 1.05
CA LYS A 130 36.10 42.77 1.28
C LYS A 130 34.76 43.37 1.72
N LYS A 131 33.64 42.90 1.16
CA LYS A 131 32.29 43.36 1.54
C LYS A 131 31.88 42.85 2.92
N VAL A 132 32.30 41.65 3.31
CA VAL A 132 32.05 41.09 4.65
C VAL A 132 32.82 41.87 5.71
N ASP A 133 34.12 42.10 5.49
CA ASP A 133 35.00 42.78 6.46
C ASP A 133 34.68 44.27 6.61
N ALA A 134 34.12 44.91 5.57
CA ALA A 134 33.66 46.29 5.62
C ALA A 134 32.31 46.45 6.34
N LYS A 135 31.66 45.35 6.73
CA LYS A 135 30.40 45.38 7.47
C LYS A 135 30.71 45.44 8.97
N PRO A 136 30.16 46.43 9.71
CA PRO A 136 30.44 46.62 11.12
C PRO A 136 29.93 45.48 12.01
#